data_AF-C3ZCZ1-F1
#
_entry.id   AF-C3ZCZ1-F1
#
_cell.length_a   1.000
_cell.length_b   1.000
_cell.length_c   1.000
_cell.angle_alpha   90.00
_cell.angle_beta   90.00
_cell.angle_gamma   90.00
#
_symmetry.space_group_name_H-M   'P 1'
#
loop_
_entity.id
_entity.type
_entity.pdbx_description
1 polymer ?
#
loop_
_entity_poly.entity_id
_entity_poly.type
_entity_poly.pdbx_seq_one_letter_code
_entity_poly.pdbx_strand_id
1 'polypeptide(L)'
;NKDMQLSGVTSPTDVFCSVPGRLSLLSSTSKYKVTVAEVQRRLSPPECLNASLLGGVLRRAKSKNGGRCLREKLDKIGLSLPAGRRKAANVTLLTSLVEGEAIHLARDFGYVCETEFPAKQVGEFVARQHDPSEVHARKQMIIATKQITKEIQDLLAQDRSPLCNNRPQAILDPNLQRCLTHFCLITHGFGTPALCAAFTALQNYLTEMLKYLEKTYPSSGGNNTT
;
A
#
# COMPACT_ATOMS: atom_id res chain seq x y z
N ASN A 1 12.87 25.58 -11.56
CA ASN A 1 12.70 25.79 -10.10
C ASN A 1 11.69 26.90 -9.85
N LYS A 2 10.41 26.56 -9.67
CA LYS A 2 9.45 27.47 -9.03
C LYS A 2 9.29 26.98 -7.60
N ASP A 3 10.17 27.45 -6.72
CA ASP A 3 9.95 27.37 -5.27
C ASP A 3 8.81 28.35 -4.96
N MET A 4 7.63 27.83 -4.62
CA MET A 4 6.50 28.66 -4.21
C MET A 4 6.83 29.28 -2.85
N GLN A 5 6.81 30.61 -2.76
CA GLN A 5 7.05 31.32 -1.50
C GLN A 5 5.88 31.03 -0.56
N LEU A 6 6.10 30.13 0.41
CA LEU A 6 5.17 29.87 1.51
C LEU A 6 5.33 31.00 2.54
N SER A 7 4.46 32.01 2.46
CA SER A 7 4.31 33.07 3.47
C SER A 7 2.82 33.19 3.84
N GLY A 8 2.45 32.64 5.00
CA GLY A 8 1.08 32.61 5.51
C GLY A 8 0.83 31.42 6.45
N VAL A 9 -0.34 31.37 7.09
CA VAL A 9 -0.81 30.20 7.87
C VAL A 9 -0.77 28.98 6.95
N THR A 10 0.19 28.08 7.18
CA THR A 10 0.44 26.95 6.28
C THR A 10 -0.54 25.82 6.57
N SER A 11 -1.30 25.39 5.57
CA SER A 11 -2.23 24.27 5.66
C SER A 11 -1.48 22.94 5.53
N PRO A 12 -1.89 21.86 6.23
CA PRO A 12 -1.35 20.52 5.99
C PRO A 12 -1.49 20.07 4.53
N THR A 13 -2.48 20.60 3.81
CA THR A 13 -2.72 20.27 2.40
C THR A 13 -1.79 20.98 1.43
N ASP A 14 -1.06 21.99 1.89
CA ASP A 14 -0.18 22.78 1.03
C ASP A 14 0.96 21.92 0.48
N VAL A 15 1.36 22.22 -0.75
CA VAL A 15 2.46 21.54 -1.42
C VAL A 15 3.77 22.10 -0.88
N PHE A 16 4.54 21.26 -0.18
CA PHE A 16 5.88 21.61 0.28
C PHE A 16 6.86 21.67 -0.90
N CYS A 17 6.85 20.65 -1.76
CA CYS A 17 7.58 20.65 -3.02
C CYS A 17 6.98 19.65 -4.00
N SER A 18 7.48 19.63 -5.22
CA SER A 18 7.19 18.57 -6.20
C SER A 18 8.48 17.84 -6.55
N VAL A 19 8.40 16.52 -6.58
CA VAL A 19 9.54 15.63 -6.84
C VAL A 19 9.29 14.80 -8.10
N PRO A 20 10.29 14.56 -8.98
CA PRO A 20 10.16 13.60 -10.07
C PRO A 20 9.94 12.18 -9.50
N GLY A 21 9.23 11.28 -10.18
CA GLY A 21 9.07 9.88 -9.74
C GLY A 21 10.37 9.06 -9.76
N ARG A 22 10.53 8.08 -8.86
CA ARG A 22 11.70 7.15 -8.80
C ARG A 22 11.56 6.07 -9.85
N LEU A 23 10.32 5.60 -10.04
CA LEU A 23 9.97 4.52 -10.95
C LEU A 23 9.52 5.03 -12.33
N SER A 24 9.65 6.34 -12.59
CA SER A 24 9.29 6.94 -13.88
C SER A 24 10.35 6.66 -14.95
N LEU A 25 9.92 6.20 -16.12
CA LEU A 25 10.77 6.03 -17.30
C LEU A 25 10.74 7.29 -18.17
N LEU A 26 11.91 7.73 -18.66
CA LEU A 26 12.12 8.79 -19.67
C LEU A 26 10.94 9.78 -19.86
N SER A 27 10.12 9.57 -20.89
CA SER A 27 9.01 10.47 -21.30
C SER A 27 7.81 10.46 -20.36
N SER A 28 7.67 9.43 -19.52
CA SER A 28 6.63 9.30 -18.48
C SER A 28 7.09 9.90 -17.15
N THR A 29 7.74 11.07 -17.18
CA THR A 29 8.23 11.74 -15.96
C THR A 29 7.04 12.28 -15.16
N SER A 30 6.49 11.43 -14.29
CA SER A 30 5.49 11.85 -13.33
C SER A 30 6.13 12.73 -12.27
N LYS A 31 5.48 13.85 -11.92
CA LYS A 31 5.86 14.67 -10.78
C LYS A 31 4.84 14.49 -9.67
N TYR A 32 5.34 14.17 -8.49
CA TYR A 32 4.52 13.94 -7.31
C TYR A 32 4.60 15.14 -6.38
N LYS A 33 3.43 15.61 -5.93
CA LYS A 33 3.33 16.67 -4.93
C LYS A 33 3.57 16.06 -3.56
N VAL A 34 4.55 16.59 -2.84
CA VAL A 34 4.80 16.28 -1.43
C VAL A 34 4.13 17.35 -0.60
N THR A 35 3.17 16.97 0.25
CA THR A 35 2.43 17.92 1.07
C THR A 35 3.16 18.23 2.39
N VAL A 36 2.78 19.32 3.03
CA VAL A 36 3.24 19.64 4.40
C VAL A 36 2.83 18.53 5.37
N ALA A 37 1.64 17.94 5.21
CA ALA A 37 1.19 16.80 6.00
C ALA A 37 2.12 15.58 5.88
N GLU A 38 2.55 15.22 4.65
CA GLU A 38 3.51 14.14 4.44
C GLU A 38 4.84 14.44 5.15
N VAL A 39 5.37 15.67 5.00
CA VAL A 39 6.62 16.06 5.65
C VAL A 39 6.50 15.96 7.17
N GLN A 40 5.45 16.54 7.77
CA GLN A 40 5.17 16.47 9.21
C GLN A 40 5.08 15.02 9.68
N ARG A 41 4.36 14.17 8.94
CA ARG A 41 4.23 12.74 9.24
C ARG A 41 5.58 12.04 9.26
N ARG A 42 6.44 12.28 8.27
CA ARG A 42 7.78 11.68 8.18
C ARG A 42 8.75 12.17 9.26
N LEU A 43 8.53 13.36 9.80
CA LEU A 43 9.29 13.89 10.94
C LEU A 43 8.82 13.32 12.29
N SER A 44 7.67 12.67 12.32
CA SER A 44 7.03 12.09 13.52
C SER A 44 7.20 10.56 13.51
N PRO A 45 6.88 9.86 14.61
CA PRO A 45 6.78 8.41 14.59
C PRO A 45 5.78 7.93 13.52
N PRO A 46 6.03 6.79 12.87
CA PRO A 46 7.07 5.80 13.18
C PRO A 46 8.45 6.10 12.57
N GLU A 47 8.55 6.92 11.51
CA GLU A 47 9.80 7.07 10.76
C GLU A 47 10.83 7.98 11.44
N CYS A 48 10.39 9.10 12.02
CA CYS A 48 11.22 10.13 12.64
C CYS A 48 12.46 10.49 11.79
N LEU A 49 12.28 10.76 10.49
CA LEU A 49 13.37 10.99 9.57
C LEU A 49 14.25 12.17 10.01
N ASN A 50 15.56 12.02 9.80
CA ASN A 50 16.50 13.12 9.93
C ASN A 50 16.58 13.94 8.62
N ALA A 51 17.28 15.07 8.68
CA ALA A 51 17.39 15.99 7.54
C ALA A 51 18.02 15.35 6.29
N SER A 52 18.95 14.42 6.47
CA SER A 52 19.62 13.75 5.35
C SER A 52 18.68 12.80 4.62
N LEU A 53 17.93 11.97 5.37
CA LEU A 53 16.97 11.03 4.81
C LEU A 53 15.78 11.76 4.19
N LEU A 54 15.23 12.77 4.87
CA LEU A 54 14.18 13.61 4.32
C LEU A 54 14.66 14.33 3.05
N GLY A 55 15.88 14.87 3.04
CA GLY A 55 16.47 15.45 1.82
C GLY A 55 16.57 14.46 0.65
N GLY A 56 16.91 13.20 0.94
CA GLY A 56 16.95 12.13 -0.05
C GLY A 56 15.57 11.74 -0.60
N VAL A 57 14.55 11.67 0.25
CA VAL A 57 13.14 11.49 -0.14
C VAL A 57 12.68 12.62 -1.05
N LEU A 58 12.99 13.86 -0.67
CA LEU A 58 12.65 15.07 -1.42
C LEU A 58 13.50 15.29 -2.67
N ARG A 59 14.43 14.36 -2.97
CA ARG A 59 15.32 14.36 -4.15
C ARG A 59 16.08 15.67 -4.32
N ARG A 60 16.46 16.27 -3.19
CA ARG A 60 17.27 17.49 -3.20
C ARG A 60 18.72 17.09 -3.46
N ALA A 61 19.37 17.80 -4.39
CA ALA A 61 20.79 17.60 -4.67
C ALA A 61 21.63 17.78 -3.39
N LYS A 62 22.66 16.94 -3.22
CA LYS A 62 23.59 17.06 -2.10
C LYS A 62 24.36 18.37 -2.25
N SER A 63 24.19 19.27 -1.29
CA SER A 63 24.89 20.56 -1.23
C SER A 63 25.48 20.75 0.16
N LYS A 64 26.59 21.49 0.25
CA LYS A 64 27.31 21.76 1.52
C LYS A 64 26.38 22.27 2.63
N ASN A 65 25.38 23.09 2.27
CA ASN A 65 24.41 23.69 3.18
C ASN A 65 22.99 23.09 3.07
N GLY A 66 22.81 21.95 2.40
CA GLY A 66 21.49 21.40 2.08
C GLY A 66 20.63 21.12 3.32
N GLY A 67 21.23 20.54 4.37
CA GLY A 67 20.53 20.27 5.62
C GLY A 67 20.15 21.53 6.40
N ARG A 68 20.94 22.61 6.32
CA ARG A 68 20.62 23.91 6.93
C ARG A 68 19.45 24.57 6.21
N CYS A 69 19.53 24.66 4.88
CA CYS A 69 18.46 25.22 4.05
C CYS A 69 17.14 24.44 4.18
N LEU A 70 17.20 23.11 4.36
CA LEU A 70 15.99 22.32 4.63
C LEU A 70 15.36 22.69 5.96
N ARG A 71 16.15 22.82 7.04
CA ARG A 71 15.65 23.27 8.35
C ARG A 71 15.02 24.65 8.26
N GLU A 72 15.71 25.63 7.66
CA GLU A 72 15.17 26.98 7.47
C GLU A 72 13.84 26.98 6.68
N LYS A 73 13.69 26.13 5.66
CA LYS A 73 12.42 25.97 4.93
C LYS A 73 11.32 25.35 5.81
N LEU A 74 11.66 24.39 6.66
CA LEU A 74 10.73 23.76 7.59
C LEU A 74 10.29 24.73 8.70
N ASP A 75 11.23 25.48 9.27
CA ASP A 75 10.95 26.45 10.34
C ASP A 75 9.96 27.54 9.87
N LYS A 76 10.07 27.97 8.60
CA LYS A 76 9.13 28.93 7.96
C LYS A 76 7.68 28.44 7.89
N ILE A 77 7.46 27.14 7.90
CA ILE A 77 6.13 26.52 7.89
C ILE A 77 5.75 25.91 9.25
N GLY A 78 6.48 26.27 10.31
CA GLY A 78 6.22 25.83 11.68
C GLY A 78 6.65 24.39 11.98
N LEU A 79 7.48 23.77 11.14
CA LEU A 79 8.01 22.43 11.35
C LEU A 79 9.44 22.47 11.88
N SER A 80 9.72 21.81 13.01
CA SER A 80 11.08 21.74 13.55
C SER A 80 11.76 20.41 13.24
N LEU A 81 13.05 20.48 12.88
CA LEU A 81 13.88 19.30 12.65
C LEU A 81 15.21 19.42 13.41
N PRO A 82 15.28 18.89 14.65
CA PRO A 82 16.43 19.09 15.51
C PRO A 82 17.72 18.55 14.88
N ALA A 83 18.82 19.26 15.08
CA ALA A 83 20.14 18.80 14.71
C ALA A 83 20.51 17.55 15.54
N GLY A 84 21.26 16.61 14.96
CA GLY A 84 21.72 15.42 15.67
C GLY A 84 20.67 14.33 15.93
N ARG A 85 19.42 14.49 15.46
CA ARG A 85 18.38 13.44 15.57
C ARG A 85 18.85 12.14 14.93
N ARG A 86 18.90 11.07 15.74
CA ARG A 86 19.19 9.70 15.28
C ARG A 86 17.95 9.09 14.61
N LYS A 87 18.20 8.16 13.69
CA LYS A 87 17.17 7.39 12.97
C LYS A 87 16.41 6.49 13.95
N ALA A 88 15.08 6.51 13.92
CA ALA A 88 14.24 5.71 14.83
C ALA A 88 13.74 4.39 14.21
N ALA A 89 13.39 4.38 12.91
CA ALA A 89 12.88 3.20 12.21
C ALA A 89 13.85 2.67 11.16
N ASN A 90 13.72 1.38 10.83
CA ASN A 90 14.45 0.77 9.71
C ASN A 90 14.06 1.44 8.39
N VAL A 91 15.07 1.66 7.53
CA VAL A 91 14.85 2.22 6.20
C VAL A 91 14.66 1.04 5.26
N THR A 92 13.56 1.05 4.52
CA THR A 92 13.24 0.06 3.49
C THR A 92 13.24 0.72 2.12
N LEU A 93 13.04 -0.07 1.07
CA LEU A 93 12.83 0.49 -0.27
C LEU A 93 11.58 1.39 -0.32
N LEU A 94 10.53 1.06 0.44
CA LEU A 94 9.30 1.88 0.52
C LEU A 94 9.58 3.27 1.10
N THR A 95 10.51 3.38 2.06
CA THR A 95 10.95 4.68 2.60
C THR A 95 11.42 5.63 1.49
N SER A 96 11.88 5.13 0.35
CA SER A 96 12.35 5.97 -0.75
C SER A 96 11.23 6.64 -1.56
N LEU A 97 10.00 6.14 -1.44
CA LEU A 97 8.81 6.64 -2.12
C LEU A 97 8.21 7.82 -1.36
N VAL A 98 7.59 8.74 -2.09
CA VAL A 98 6.61 9.68 -1.52
C VAL A 98 5.22 9.07 -1.58
N GLU A 99 4.29 9.53 -0.75
CA GLU A 99 2.95 8.94 -0.64
C GLU A 99 2.24 8.81 -1.99
N GLY A 100 2.31 9.86 -2.83
CA GLY A 100 1.72 9.83 -4.16
C GLY A 100 2.26 8.72 -5.06
N GLU A 101 3.56 8.39 -4.95
CA GLU A 101 4.16 7.28 -5.71
C GLU A 101 3.73 5.93 -5.16
N ALA A 102 3.73 5.77 -3.84
CA ALA A 102 3.36 4.52 -3.19
C ALA A 102 1.90 4.15 -3.47
N ILE A 103 1.00 5.13 -3.46
CA ILE A 103 -0.41 4.95 -3.81
C ILE A 103 -0.56 4.59 -5.30
N HIS A 104 0.13 5.30 -6.20
CA HIS A 104 0.13 4.95 -7.62
C HIS A 104 0.66 3.54 -7.87
N LEU A 105 1.77 3.16 -7.23
CA LEU A 105 2.34 1.82 -7.33
C LEU A 105 1.35 0.75 -6.86
N ALA A 106 0.62 1.01 -5.77
CA ALA A 106 -0.37 0.07 -5.26
C ALA A 106 -1.55 -0.12 -6.22
N ARG A 107 -2.00 0.97 -6.85
CA ARG A 107 -3.03 0.92 -7.89
C ARG A 107 -2.57 0.12 -9.10
N ASP A 108 -1.38 0.41 -9.61
CA ASP A 108 -0.84 -0.25 -10.79
C ASP A 108 -0.56 -1.75 -10.50
N PHE A 109 -0.10 -2.08 -9.29
CA PHE A 109 0.01 -3.47 -8.83
C PHE A 109 -1.35 -4.17 -8.80
N GLY A 110 -2.38 -3.52 -8.26
CA GLY A 110 -3.75 -4.03 -8.28
C GLY A 110 -4.27 -4.31 -9.69
N TYR A 111 -4.05 -3.38 -10.61
CA TYR A 111 -4.41 -3.55 -12.02
C TYR A 111 -3.73 -4.78 -12.63
N VAL A 112 -2.41 -4.93 -12.47
CA VAL A 112 -1.68 -6.09 -13.01
C VAL A 112 -2.12 -7.41 -12.36
N CYS A 113 -2.43 -7.40 -11.05
CA CYS A 113 -3.02 -8.57 -10.38
C CYS A 113 -4.39 -8.95 -10.95
N GLU A 114 -5.18 -7.99 -11.41
CA GLU A 114 -6.50 -8.24 -11.97
C GLU A 114 -6.45 -8.66 -13.44
N THR A 115 -5.60 -8.02 -14.26
CA THR A 115 -5.58 -8.23 -15.71
C THR A 115 -4.57 -9.26 -16.18
N GLU A 116 -3.41 -9.37 -15.51
CA GLU A 116 -2.30 -10.20 -16.00
C GLU A 116 -2.11 -11.49 -15.21
N PHE A 117 -2.56 -11.56 -13.95
CA PHE A 117 -2.37 -12.76 -13.14
C PHE A 117 -3.18 -13.95 -13.71
N PRO A 118 -2.53 -15.08 -14.07
CA PRO A 118 -3.19 -16.19 -14.77
C PRO A 118 -3.94 -17.11 -13.80
N ALA A 119 -4.92 -16.57 -13.08
CA ALA A 119 -5.68 -17.26 -12.03
C ALA A 119 -6.28 -18.58 -12.52
N LYS A 120 -6.81 -18.60 -13.75
CA LYS A 120 -7.39 -19.79 -14.36
C LYS A 120 -6.37 -20.88 -14.62
N GLN A 121 -5.28 -20.55 -15.31
CA GLN A 121 -4.26 -21.51 -15.71
C GLN A 121 -3.59 -22.13 -14.48
N VAL A 122 -3.27 -21.30 -13.47
CA VAL A 122 -2.67 -21.76 -12.21
C VAL A 122 -3.68 -22.60 -11.41
N GLY A 123 -4.93 -22.14 -11.31
CA GLY A 123 -6.01 -22.83 -10.61
C GLY A 123 -6.29 -24.23 -11.16
N GLU A 124 -6.46 -24.33 -12.48
CA GLU A 124 -6.67 -25.60 -13.17
C GLU A 124 -5.46 -26.54 -13.06
N PHE A 125 -4.25 -26.00 -13.21
CA PHE A 125 -3.03 -26.81 -13.13
C PHE A 125 -2.89 -27.48 -11.77
N VAL A 126 -3.10 -26.74 -10.68
CA VAL A 126 -3.04 -27.29 -9.32
C VAL A 126 -4.21 -28.24 -9.07
N ALA A 127 -5.41 -27.92 -9.54
CA ALA A 127 -6.60 -28.77 -9.34
C ALA A 127 -6.41 -30.19 -9.91
N ARG A 128 -5.72 -30.32 -11.04
CA ARG A 128 -5.43 -31.60 -11.73
C ARG A 128 -4.51 -32.54 -10.94
N GLN A 129 -3.75 -32.02 -9.97
CA GLN A 129 -2.78 -32.81 -9.21
C GLN A 129 -3.40 -33.53 -8.00
N HIS A 130 -4.65 -33.23 -7.68
CA HIS A 130 -5.32 -33.82 -6.53
C HIS A 130 -6.00 -35.15 -6.86
N ASP A 131 -6.04 -36.05 -5.88
CA ASP A 131 -6.74 -37.33 -6.01
C ASP A 131 -8.24 -37.09 -6.25
N PRO A 132 -8.82 -37.64 -7.34
CA PRO A 132 -10.26 -37.61 -7.59
C PRO A 132 -11.11 -38.09 -6.41
N SER A 133 -10.61 -39.00 -5.58
CA SER A 133 -11.33 -39.57 -4.44
C SER A 133 -11.60 -38.52 -3.34
N GLU A 134 -10.76 -37.49 -3.23
CA GLU A 134 -10.83 -36.46 -2.19
C GLU A 134 -11.48 -35.15 -2.67
N VAL A 135 -12.02 -35.13 -3.89
CA VAL A 135 -12.57 -33.91 -4.51
C VAL A 135 -13.58 -33.19 -3.64
N HIS A 136 -14.46 -33.91 -2.93
CA HIS A 136 -15.45 -33.28 -2.08
C HIS A 136 -14.80 -32.51 -0.91
N ALA A 137 -13.87 -33.16 -0.20
CA ALA A 137 -13.11 -32.52 0.87
C ALA A 137 -12.29 -31.33 0.34
N ARG A 138 -11.72 -31.47 -0.86
CA ARG A 138 -10.97 -30.39 -1.52
C ARG A 138 -11.85 -29.18 -1.82
N LYS A 139 -13.06 -29.37 -2.36
CA LYS A 139 -14.03 -28.28 -2.59
C LYS A 139 -14.36 -27.54 -1.29
N GLN A 140 -14.57 -28.27 -0.19
CA GLN A 140 -14.84 -27.65 1.12
C GLN A 140 -13.65 -26.83 1.63
N MET A 141 -12.42 -27.33 1.51
CA MET A 141 -11.22 -26.57 1.87
C MET A 141 -11.08 -25.28 1.07
N ILE A 142 -11.38 -25.32 -0.24
CA ILE A 142 -11.34 -24.13 -1.11
C ILE A 142 -12.36 -23.10 -0.63
N ILE A 143 -13.60 -23.52 -0.39
CA ILE A 143 -14.68 -22.62 0.09
C ILE A 143 -14.31 -21.99 1.44
N ALA A 144 -13.82 -22.80 2.39
CA ALA A 144 -13.37 -22.29 3.70
C ALA A 144 -12.21 -21.28 3.54
N THR A 145 -11.25 -21.56 2.66
CA THR A 145 -10.12 -20.64 2.41
C THR A 145 -10.59 -19.32 1.80
N LYS A 146 -11.54 -19.37 0.86
CA LYS A 146 -12.17 -18.17 0.28
C LYS A 146 -12.85 -17.32 1.35
N GLN A 147 -13.55 -17.97 2.28
CA GLN A 147 -14.24 -17.29 3.37
C GLN A 147 -13.25 -16.57 4.30
N ILE A 148 -12.21 -17.27 4.78
CA ILE A 148 -11.17 -16.68 5.64
C ILE A 148 -10.44 -15.53 4.94
N THR A 149 -10.15 -15.68 3.65
CA THR A 149 -9.51 -14.61 2.84
C THR A 149 -10.42 -13.39 2.73
N LYS A 150 -11.73 -13.59 2.61
CA LYS A 150 -12.70 -12.48 2.54
C LYS A 150 -12.81 -11.73 3.86
N GLU A 151 -12.78 -12.44 4.99
CA GLU A 151 -12.83 -11.83 6.33
C GLU A 151 -11.69 -10.84 6.57
N ILE A 152 -10.44 -11.20 6.21
CA ILE A 152 -9.32 -10.28 6.33
C ILE A 152 -9.42 -9.11 5.33
N GLN A 153 -9.90 -9.34 4.11
CA GLN A 153 -10.14 -8.24 3.16
C GLN A 153 -11.17 -7.24 3.69
N ASP A 154 -12.26 -7.73 4.29
CA ASP A 154 -13.32 -6.89 4.85
C ASP A 154 -12.86 -6.10 6.06
N LEU A 155 -11.98 -6.68 6.89
CA LEU A 155 -11.30 -5.96 7.95
C LEU A 155 -10.42 -4.84 7.39
N LEU A 156 -9.59 -5.15 6.39
CA LEU A 156 -8.67 -4.17 5.78
C LEU A 156 -9.42 -3.03 5.07
N ALA A 157 -10.60 -3.29 4.49
CA ALA A 157 -11.45 -2.26 3.91
C ALA A 157 -12.02 -1.27 4.94
N GLN A 158 -12.02 -1.64 6.22
CA GLN A 158 -12.43 -0.78 7.34
C GLN A 158 -11.28 0.04 7.91
N ASP A 159 -10.04 -0.13 7.41
CA ASP A 159 -8.91 0.70 7.85
C ASP A 159 -9.20 2.19 7.58
N ARG A 160 -9.09 3.00 8.63
CA ARG A 160 -9.26 4.46 8.61
C ARG A 160 -7.96 5.17 8.98
N SER A 161 -6.82 4.57 8.62
CA SER A 161 -5.51 5.16 8.84
C SER A 161 -5.37 6.52 8.14
N PRO A 162 -4.91 7.56 8.85
CA PRO A 162 -4.69 8.86 8.25
C PRO A 162 -3.53 8.78 7.25
N LEU A 163 -3.79 9.17 6.00
CA LEU A 163 -2.81 9.19 4.93
C LEU A 163 -3.07 10.40 4.02
N CYS A 164 -2.01 10.99 3.49
CA CYS A 164 -2.07 12.27 2.78
C CYS A 164 -2.81 13.32 3.63
N ASN A 165 -3.94 13.80 3.11
CA ASN A 165 -4.77 14.79 3.78
C ASN A 165 -6.07 14.19 4.34
N ASN A 166 -6.26 12.87 4.19
CA ASN A 166 -7.47 12.21 4.68
C ASN A 166 -7.29 11.82 6.15
N ARG A 167 -8.23 12.22 6.99
CA ARG A 167 -8.25 11.91 8.43
C ARG A 167 -9.64 11.41 8.82
N PRO A 168 -10.03 10.24 8.32
CA PRO A 168 -11.34 9.69 8.62
C PRO A 168 -11.45 9.33 10.10
N GLN A 169 -12.67 9.36 10.63
CA GLN A 169 -12.95 8.89 11.99
C GLN A 169 -12.69 7.38 12.07
N ALA A 170 -11.91 6.96 13.06
CA ALA A 170 -11.64 5.55 13.31
C ALA A 170 -12.94 4.83 13.68
N ILE A 171 -13.15 3.66 13.07
CA ILE A 171 -14.31 2.77 13.32
C ILE A 171 -13.90 1.44 13.93
N LEU A 172 -12.62 1.10 13.86
CA LEU A 172 -12.06 -0.12 14.42
C LEU A 172 -11.65 0.08 15.88
N ASP A 173 -11.45 -1.02 16.59
CA ASP A 173 -10.84 -1.02 17.92
C ASP A 173 -9.54 -0.18 17.93
N PRO A 174 -9.31 0.69 18.93
CA PRO A 174 -8.16 1.59 18.95
C PRO A 174 -6.80 0.90 18.88
N ASN A 175 -6.64 -0.30 19.45
CA ASN A 175 -5.36 -1.02 19.40
C ASN A 175 -5.13 -1.59 18.01
N LEU A 176 -6.17 -2.16 17.39
CA LEU A 176 -6.09 -2.65 16.01
C LEU A 176 -5.84 -1.50 15.02
N GLN A 177 -6.59 -0.40 15.13
CA GLN A 177 -6.43 0.77 14.27
C GLN A 177 -5.01 1.35 14.39
N ARG A 178 -4.42 1.37 15.60
CA ARG A 178 -3.04 1.81 15.81
C ARG A 178 -2.04 0.94 15.03
N CYS A 179 -2.21 -0.38 15.04
CA CYS A 179 -1.36 -1.31 14.29
C CYS A 179 -1.48 -1.13 12.77
N LEU A 180 -2.72 -1.01 12.27
CA LEU A 180 -2.98 -0.74 10.85
C LEU A 180 -2.42 0.62 10.43
N THR A 181 -2.56 1.64 11.27
CA THR A 181 -1.97 2.96 11.02
C THR A 181 -0.46 2.90 10.99
N HIS A 182 0.18 2.17 11.91
CA HIS A 182 1.62 1.96 11.81
C HIS A 182 2.02 1.34 10.46
N PHE A 183 1.32 0.30 10.01
CA PHE A 183 1.56 -0.35 8.73
C PHE A 183 1.31 0.58 7.52
N CYS A 184 0.22 1.35 7.53
CA CYS A 184 -0.08 2.33 6.49
C CYS A 184 1.01 3.42 6.41
N LEU A 185 1.47 3.91 7.55
CA LEU A 185 2.50 4.94 7.63
C LEU A 185 3.88 4.45 7.14
N ILE A 186 4.32 3.26 7.54
CA ILE A 186 5.63 2.73 7.10
C ILE A 186 5.63 2.25 5.64
N THR A 187 4.45 1.99 5.05
CA THR A 187 4.30 1.63 3.63
C THR A 187 3.88 2.81 2.75
N HIS A 188 3.65 3.98 3.33
CA HIS A 188 3.20 5.19 2.63
C HIS A 188 1.88 5.00 1.85
N GLY A 189 0.99 4.14 2.37
CA GLY A 189 -0.27 3.80 1.73
C GLY A 189 -0.22 2.68 0.71
N PHE A 190 0.95 2.10 0.43
CA PHE A 190 1.05 0.95 -0.48
C PHE A 190 0.51 -0.35 0.13
N GLY A 191 0.75 -0.57 1.42
CA GLY A 191 0.63 -1.89 2.05
C GLY A 191 -0.78 -2.48 2.01
N THR A 192 -1.76 -1.76 2.58
CA THR A 192 -3.15 -2.25 2.67
C THR A 192 -3.75 -2.52 1.28
N PRO A 193 -3.69 -1.58 0.31
CA PRO A 193 -4.20 -1.85 -1.04
C PRO A 193 -3.46 -3.00 -1.76
N ALA A 194 -2.14 -3.15 -1.57
CA ALA A 194 -1.39 -4.25 -2.15
C ALA A 194 -1.80 -5.61 -1.59
N LEU A 195 -2.04 -5.71 -0.27
CA LEU A 195 -2.59 -6.92 0.35
C LEU A 195 -3.99 -7.23 -0.19
N CYS A 196 -4.87 -6.22 -0.28
CA CYS A 196 -6.21 -6.40 -0.85
C CYS A 196 -6.14 -6.91 -2.30
N ALA A 197 -5.25 -6.37 -3.13
CA ALA A 197 -5.03 -6.82 -4.50
C ALA A 197 -4.54 -8.28 -4.56
N ALA A 198 -3.56 -8.65 -3.73
CA ALA A 198 -3.06 -10.02 -3.66
C ALA A 198 -4.15 -11.00 -3.19
N PHE A 199 -4.98 -10.62 -2.22
CA PHE A 199 -6.12 -11.43 -1.79
C PHE A 199 -7.19 -11.55 -2.86
N THR A 200 -7.46 -10.51 -3.64
CA THR A 200 -8.37 -10.60 -4.81
C THR A 200 -7.82 -11.57 -5.85
N ALA A 201 -6.53 -11.52 -6.16
CA ALA A 201 -5.89 -12.49 -7.06
C ALA A 201 -6.00 -13.93 -6.53
N LEU A 202 -5.81 -14.13 -5.22
CA LEU A 202 -6.01 -15.42 -4.56
C LEU A 202 -7.47 -15.89 -4.64
N GLN A 203 -8.44 -15.00 -4.40
CA GLN A 203 -9.87 -15.32 -4.52
C GLN A 203 -10.23 -15.74 -5.94
N ASN A 204 -9.68 -15.07 -6.95
CA ASN A 204 -9.88 -15.43 -8.36
C ASN A 204 -9.28 -16.81 -8.66
N TYR A 205 -8.06 -17.09 -8.20
CA TYR A 205 -7.43 -18.41 -8.31
C TYR A 205 -8.29 -19.52 -7.68
N LEU A 206 -8.76 -19.33 -6.44
CA LEU A 206 -9.60 -20.30 -5.74
C LEU A 206 -10.95 -20.49 -6.46
N THR A 207 -11.49 -19.43 -7.06
CA THR A 207 -12.72 -19.48 -7.85
C THR A 207 -12.54 -20.31 -9.11
N GLU A 208 -11.47 -20.08 -9.87
CA GLU A 208 -11.20 -20.85 -11.10
C GLU A 208 -10.89 -22.33 -10.79
N MET A 209 -10.18 -22.60 -9.69
CA MET A 209 -9.98 -23.97 -9.20
C MET A 209 -11.32 -24.65 -8.89
N LEU A 210 -12.24 -23.96 -8.21
CA LEU A 210 -13.56 -24.51 -7.87
C LEU A 210 -14.38 -24.79 -9.14
N LYS A 211 -14.43 -23.85 -10.08
CA LYS A 211 -15.11 -24.01 -11.38
C LYS A 211 -14.58 -25.24 -12.14
N TYR A 212 -13.26 -25.45 -12.14
CA TYR A 212 -12.65 -26.61 -12.77
C TYR A 212 -13.12 -27.93 -12.13
N LEU A 213 -13.10 -28.01 -10.79
CA LEU A 213 -13.52 -29.20 -10.06
C LEU A 213 -15.02 -29.48 -10.21
N GLU A 214 -15.86 -28.45 -10.28
CA GLU A 214 -17.30 -28.59 -10.54
C GLU A 214 -17.57 -29.10 -11.96
N LYS A 215 -16.81 -28.63 -12.95
CA LYS A 215 -16.92 -29.09 -14.34
C LYS A 215 -16.43 -30.53 -14.51
N THR A 216 -15.34 -30.91 -13.84
CA THR A 216 -14.68 -32.22 -14.02
C THR A 216 -15.35 -33.30 -13.19
N TYR A 217 -15.81 -32.95 -11.99
CA TYR A 217 -16.48 -33.83 -11.04
C TYR A 217 -17.81 -33.19 -10.64
N PRO A 218 -18.82 -33.22 -11.53
CA PRO A 218 -20.15 -32.77 -11.18
C PRO A 218 -20.63 -33.62 -10.00
N SER A 219 -21.23 -32.98 -8.99
CA SER A 219 -21.93 -33.71 -7.95
C SER A 219 -22.99 -34.56 -8.64
N SER A 220 -22.95 -35.88 -8.49
CA SER A 220 -24.06 -36.74 -8.88
C SER A 220 -25.27 -36.30 -8.05
N GLY A 221 -26.05 -35.37 -8.59
CA GLY A 221 -27.41 -35.12 -8.13
C GLY A 221 -28.12 -36.45 -8.23
N GLY A 222 -28.67 -36.91 -7.10
CA GLY A 222 -29.30 -38.21 -6.98
C GLY A 222 -30.24 -38.46 -8.15
N ASN A 223 -29.97 -39.53 -8.90
CA ASN A 223 -31.01 -40.26 -9.59
C ASN A 223 -31.99 -40.73 -8.50
N ASN A 224 -32.98 -39.91 -8.18
CA ASN A 224 -34.24 -40.42 -7.65
C ASN A 224 -34.97 -41.08 -8.82
N THR A 225 -34.63 -42.35 -8.95
CA THR A 225 -35.47 -43.51 -9.26
C THR A 225 -36.95 -43.23 -9.57
N THR A 226 -37.37 -43.81 -10.71
CA THR A 226 -38.71 -44.34 -11.09
C THR A 226 -39.88 -43.39 -11.22
#